data_AF-A0A673YM42-F1
#
_entry.id   AF-A0A673YM42-F1
#
_cell.length_a   1.000
_cell.length_b   1.000
_cell.length_c   1.000
_cell.angle_alpha   90.00
_cell.angle_beta   90.00
_cell.angle_gamma   90.00
#
_symmetry.space_group_name_H-M   'P 1'
#
loop_
_entity.id
_entity.type
_entity.pdbx_description
1 polymer ?
#
loop_
_entity_poly.entity_id
_entity_poly.type
_entity_poly.pdbx_seq_one_letter_code
_entity_poly.pdbx_strand_id
1 'polypeptide(L)'
;MPEGPELHLASLFVNRMCEGVVFTGPVKKSEVSKNPEVSFSCPAYTIVATSRGKEVRLTLTPQKSQTIQIGTMDIVFRFGMSGFFRFTTEAELPKHSHLRFYTNEKPRRVLSFVDTRRFGSWQPNGTWQPNRGPCIMFEYLSFRWLQILWD
;
A
#
# COMPACT_ATOMS: atom_id res chain seq x y z
N MET A 1 6.90 -15.57 5.83
CA MET A 1 7.36 -14.21 6.20
C MET A 1 8.00 -13.66 4.95
N PRO A 2 7.54 -12.51 4.43
CA PRO A 2 7.89 -12.06 3.11
C PRO A 2 9.26 -11.42 3.10
N GLU A 3 9.94 -11.59 1.98
CA GLU A 3 11.26 -11.03 1.71
C GLU A 3 11.16 -9.90 0.68
N GLY A 4 12.22 -9.10 0.55
CA GLY A 4 12.25 -7.94 -0.33
C GLY A 4 11.66 -8.17 -1.73
N PRO A 5 12.02 -9.26 -2.44
CA PRO A 5 11.46 -9.57 -3.76
C PRO A 5 9.93 -9.68 -3.78
N GLU A 6 9.31 -10.27 -2.76
CA GLU A 6 7.85 -10.42 -2.69
C GLU A 6 7.17 -9.04 -2.56
N LEU A 7 7.73 -8.15 -1.74
CA LEU A 7 7.22 -6.78 -1.58
C LEU A 7 7.40 -5.97 -2.87
N HIS A 8 8.51 -6.17 -3.57
CA HIS A 8 8.74 -5.53 -4.86
C HIS A 8 7.72 -6.01 -5.91
N LEU A 9 7.53 -7.32 -6.06
CA LEU A 9 6.53 -7.88 -6.96
C LEU A 9 5.11 -7.39 -6.61
N ALA A 10 4.79 -7.26 -5.33
CA ALA A 10 3.52 -6.70 -4.90
C ALA A 10 3.35 -5.22 -5.30
N SER A 11 4.43 -4.41 -5.21
CA SER A 11 4.39 -3.02 -5.68
C SER A 11 4.19 -2.94 -7.21
N LEU A 12 4.87 -3.80 -7.97
CA LEU A 12 4.69 -3.88 -9.42
C LEU A 12 3.28 -4.33 -9.80
N PHE A 13 2.73 -5.31 -9.08
CA PHE A 13 1.34 -5.75 -9.25
C PHE A 13 0.37 -4.58 -9.05
N VAL A 14 0.49 -3.83 -7.95
CA VAL A 14 -0.38 -2.68 -7.70
C VAL A 14 -0.25 -1.66 -8.83
N ASN A 15 0.96 -1.29 -9.22
CA ASN A 15 1.17 -0.32 -10.30
C ASN A 15 0.53 -0.77 -11.61
N ARG A 16 0.73 -2.04 -12.00
CA ARG A 16 0.13 -2.59 -13.22
C ARG A 16 -1.39 -2.60 -13.17
N MET A 17 -1.97 -3.01 -12.04
CA MET A 17 -3.43 -3.15 -11.92
C MET A 17 -4.14 -1.82 -11.72
N CYS A 18 -3.45 -0.81 -11.18
CA CYS A 18 -4.00 0.52 -10.90
C CYS A 18 -3.64 1.57 -11.96
N GLU A 19 -2.86 1.21 -12.98
CA GLU A 19 -2.53 2.11 -14.09
C GLU A 19 -3.81 2.57 -14.82
N GLY A 20 -3.98 3.90 -14.91
CA GLY A 20 -5.18 4.52 -15.50
C GLY A 20 -6.48 4.34 -14.69
N VAL A 21 -6.44 3.70 -13.53
CA VAL A 21 -7.63 3.46 -12.69
C VAL A 21 -7.86 4.62 -11.73
N VAL A 22 -9.09 5.13 -11.72
CA VAL A 22 -9.54 6.18 -10.78
C VAL A 22 -10.30 5.54 -9.63
N PHE A 23 -9.88 5.86 -8.41
CA PHE A 23 -10.52 5.47 -7.16
C PHE A 23 -11.37 6.61 -6.61
N THR A 24 -12.33 6.27 -5.74
CA THR A 24 -13.27 7.23 -5.17
C THR A 24 -13.66 6.92 -3.74
N GLY A 25 -14.06 7.95 -3.01
CA GLY A 25 -14.59 7.87 -1.65
C GLY A 25 -13.51 7.60 -0.60
N PRO A 26 -13.94 7.15 0.60
CA PRO A 26 -13.03 6.88 1.71
C PRO A 26 -12.34 5.52 1.56
N VAL A 27 -11.13 5.43 2.13
CA VAL A 27 -10.48 4.13 2.35
C VAL A 27 -11.23 3.38 3.45
N LYS A 28 -11.60 2.12 3.20
CA LYS A 28 -12.41 1.33 4.15
C LYS A 28 -11.57 0.28 4.86
N LYS A 29 -11.47 0.38 6.19
CA LYS A 29 -10.90 -0.67 7.05
C LYS A 29 -12.00 -1.65 7.47
N SER A 30 -11.68 -2.93 7.57
CA SER A 30 -12.58 -3.92 8.20
C SER A 30 -12.66 -3.68 9.71
N GLU A 31 -13.82 -3.86 10.31
CA GLU A 31 -14.04 -3.70 11.76
C GLU A 31 -13.10 -4.57 12.62
N VAL A 32 -12.78 -5.79 12.15
CA VAL A 32 -11.97 -6.76 12.90
C VAL A 32 -10.46 -6.47 12.90
N SER A 33 -9.99 -5.50 12.11
CA SER A 33 -8.57 -5.15 12.05
C SER A 33 -8.21 -4.16 13.15
N LYS A 34 -7.15 -4.47 13.90
CA LYS A 34 -6.58 -3.62 14.97
C LYS A 34 -5.62 -2.55 14.44
N ASN A 35 -5.32 -2.55 13.15
CA ASN A 35 -4.50 -1.52 12.52
C ASN A 35 -5.22 -0.15 12.52
N PRO A 36 -4.48 0.96 12.41
CA PRO A 36 -5.06 2.30 12.43
C PRO A 36 -6.06 2.54 11.28
N GLU A 37 -7.02 3.43 11.52
CA GLU A 37 -7.89 3.96 10.46
C GLU A 37 -7.09 4.79 9.46
N VAL A 38 -7.57 4.83 8.22
CA VAL A 38 -7.00 5.68 7.16
C VAL A 38 -7.98 6.80 6.88
N SER A 39 -7.77 7.96 7.50
CA SER A 39 -8.60 9.16 7.34
C SER A 39 -8.34 9.87 6.01
N PHE A 40 -8.62 9.18 4.90
CA PHE A 40 -8.54 9.72 3.54
C PHE A 40 -9.87 9.48 2.84
N SER A 41 -10.42 10.55 2.25
CA SER A 41 -11.62 10.49 1.43
C SER A 41 -11.52 11.51 0.31
N CYS A 42 -11.54 11.04 -0.93
CA CYS A 42 -11.39 11.90 -2.10
C CYS A 42 -12.34 11.41 -3.21
N PRO A 43 -13.06 12.30 -3.91
CA PRO A 43 -13.99 11.90 -4.96
C PRO A 43 -13.29 11.24 -6.16
N ALA A 44 -12.02 11.59 -6.42
CA ALA A 44 -11.26 11.04 -7.53
C ALA A 44 -9.75 11.07 -7.21
N TYR A 45 -9.11 9.91 -7.13
CA TYR A 45 -7.68 9.78 -6.85
C TYR A 45 -7.06 8.58 -7.55
N THR A 46 -5.74 8.58 -7.72
CA THR A 46 -4.97 7.46 -8.22
C THR A 46 -4.13 6.83 -7.12
N ILE A 47 -3.68 5.60 -7.34
CA ILE A 47 -2.84 4.84 -6.40
C ILE A 47 -1.58 4.40 -7.15
N VAL A 48 -0.42 4.67 -6.57
CA VAL A 48 0.88 4.16 -7.01
C VAL A 48 1.54 3.45 -5.83
N ALA A 49 2.34 2.43 -6.10
CA ALA A 49 3.08 1.68 -5.11
C ALA A 49 4.60 1.75 -5.34
N THR A 50 5.35 1.81 -4.25
CA THR A 50 6.80 1.59 -4.24
C THR A 50 7.17 0.61 -3.14
N SER A 51 8.30 -0.08 -3.28
CA SER A 51 8.82 -1.02 -2.28
C SER A 51 10.21 -0.62 -1.81
N ARG A 52 10.50 -0.80 -0.52
CA ARG A 52 11.83 -0.61 0.05
C ARG A 52 12.07 -1.68 1.12
N GLY A 53 13.02 -2.59 0.85
CA GLY A 53 13.25 -3.73 1.74
C GLY A 53 11.97 -4.55 1.95
N LYS A 54 11.57 -4.77 3.21
CA LYS A 54 10.37 -5.53 3.58
C LYS A 54 9.12 -4.65 3.78
N GLU A 55 9.08 -3.50 3.12
CA GLU A 55 7.97 -2.54 3.21
C GLU A 55 7.46 -2.18 1.81
N VAL A 56 6.16 -1.95 1.69
CA VAL A 56 5.51 -1.39 0.49
C VAL A 56 4.78 -0.13 0.89
N ARG A 57 4.91 0.94 0.12
CA ARG A 57 4.18 2.19 0.31
C ARG A 57 3.19 2.37 -0.82
N LEU A 58 1.94 2.61 -0.48
CA LEU A 58 0.95 3.14 -1.41
C LEU A 58 0.89 4.65 -1.27
N THR A 59 0.91 5.36 -2.39
CA THR A 59 0.74 6.80 -2.47
C THR A 59 -0.60 7.07 -3.14
N LEU A 60 -1.52 7.68 -2.39
CA LEU A 60 -2.84 8.10 -2.84
C LEU A 60 -2.76 9.55 -3.31
N THR A 61 -2.94 9.79 -4.60
CA THR A 61 -2.84 11.14 -5.19
C THR A 61 -4.20 11.62 -5.66
N PRO A 62 -4.79 12.63 -4.99
CA PRO A 62 -6.01 13.28 -5.48
C PRO A 62 -5.82 13.82 -6.90
N GLN A 63 -6.80 13.60 -7.77
CA GLN A 63 -6.85 14.33 -9.03
C GLN A 63 -7.18 15.79 -8.73
N LYS A 64 -6.55 16.73 -9.48
CA LYS A 64 -6.76 18.17 -9.29
C LYS A 64 -8.26 18.49 -9.37
N SER A 65 -8.88 18.77 -8.23
CA SER A 65 -10.26 19.23 -8.14
C SER A 65 -10.26 20.67 -7.65
N GLN A 66 -11.05 21.53 -8.29
CA GLN A 66 -11.01 22.99 -8.09
C GLN A 66 -11.51 23.43 -6.71
N THR A 67 -12.14 22.53 -5.94
CA THR A 67 -12.92 22.86 -4.74
C THR A 67 -12.30 22.40 -3.41
N ILE A 68 -11.37 21.44 -3.38
CA ILE A 68 -10.81 20.91 -2.12
C ILE A 68 -9.31 20.58 -2.31
N GLN A 69 -8.45 21.25 -1.52
CA GLN A 69 -7.02 20.93 -1.45
C GLN A 69 -6.79 19.71 -0.54
N ILE A 70 -7.10 18.52 -1.05
CA ILE A 70 -6.70 17.27 -0.39
C ILE A 70 -5.24 16.99 -0.79
N GLY A 71 -4.36 16.85 0.20
CA GLY A 71 -2.97 16.46 -0.04
C GLY A 71 -2.83 15.00 -0.44
N THR A 72 -1.71 14.67 -1.08
CA THR A 72 -1.29 13.27 -1.28
C THR A 72 -1.12 12.58 0.07
N MET A 73 -1.52 11.31 0.18
CA MET A 73 -1.32 10.50 1.39
C MET A 73 -0.50 9.26 1.09
N ASP A 74 0.54 9.03 1.88
CA ASP A 74 1.31 7.79 1.88
C ASP A 74 0.78 6.81 2.94
N ILE A 75 0.73 5.53 2.61
CA ILE A 75 0.40 4.44 3.53
C ILE A 75 1.48 3.36 3.40
N VAL A 76 2.22 3.12 4.48
CA VAL A 76 3.31 2.13 4.49
C VAL A 76 2.82 0.82 5.09
N PHE A 77 2.93 -0.27 4.33
CA PHE A 77 2.49 -1.61 4.66
C PHE A 77 3.66 -2.54 4.97
N ARG A 78 3.42 -3.46 5.89
CA ARG A 78 4.25 -4.64 6.18
C ARG A 78 3.35 -5.85 6.10
N PHE A 79 3.72 -6.84 5.30
CA PHE A 79 2.83 -7.94 4.95
C PHE A 79 2.70 -9.02 6.05
N GLY A 80 3.55 -9.01 7.07
CA GLY A 80 3.44 -10.01 8.15
C GLY A 80 3.73 -11.42 7.64
N MET A 81 2.80 -12.37 7.75
CA MET A 81 3.00 -13.72 7.21
C MET A 81 2.09 -14.09 6.05
N SER A 82 0.94 -13.42 5.92
CA SER A 82 -0.07 -13.73 4.90
C SER A 82 -0.65 -12.49 4.23
N GLY A 83 -0.03 -11.33 4.42
CA GLY A 83 -0.42 -10.09 3.76
C GLY A 83 -0.09 -10.13 2.28
N PHE A 84 -1.03 -9.69 1.45
CA PHE A 84 -0.84 -9.45 0.02
C PHE A 84 -1.86 -8.44 -0.50
N PHE A 85 -1.61 -7.89 -1.69
CA PHE A 85 -2.60 -7.09 -2.41
C PHE A 85 -3.38 -7.95 -3.41
N ARG A 86 -4.69 -7.70 -3.50
CA ARG A 86 -5.56 -8.30 -4.52
C ARG A 86 -6.44 -7.23 -5.15
N PHE A 87 -6.70 -7.36 -6.44
CA PHE A 87 -7.61 -6.50 -7.18
C PHE A 87 -8.75 -7.36 -7.72
N THR A 88 -9.98 -7.12 -7.24
CA THR A 88 -11.15 -7.97 -7.55
C THR A 88 -12.36 -7.11 -7.89
N THR A 89 -13.42 -7.73 -8.39
CA THR A 89 -14.76 -7.11 -8.37
C THR A 89 -15.29 -7.00 -6.94
N GLU A 90 -16.33 -6.20 -6.71
CA GLU A 90 -17.02 -6.16 -5.41
C GLU A 90 -17.65 -7.52 -5.03
N ALA A 91 -18.11 -8.30 -6.01
CA ALA A 91 -18.73 -9.61 -5.79
C ALA A 91 -17.73 -10.68 -5.33
N GLU A 92 -16.46 -10.54 -5.71
CA GLU A 92 -15.38 -11.50 -5.41
C GLU A 92 -14.47 -11.03 -4.27
N LEU A 93 -14.95 -10.10 -3.44
CA LEU A 93 -14.17 -9.50 -2.37
C LEU A 93 -13.72 -10.57 -1.35
N PRO A 94 -12.40 -10.77 -1.14
CA PRO A 94 -11.92 -11.78 -0.20
C PRO A 94 -12.38 -11.48 1.25
N LYS A 95 -12.76 -12.53 2.00
CA LYS A 95 -13.23 -12.43 3.40
C LYS A 95 -12.28 -11.64 4.31
N HIS A 96 -10.98 -11.80 4.10
CA HIS A 96 -9.92 -11.18 4.92
C HIS A 96 -9.37 -9.88 4.30
N SER A 97 -10.16 -9.19 3.48
CA SER A 97 -9.83 -7.87 2.94
C SER A 97 -9.95 -6.82 4.04
N HIS A 98 -8.82 -6.48 4.65
CA HIS A 98 -8.75 -5.66 5.86
C HIS A 98 -8.64 -4.16 5.60
N LEU A 99 -8.10 -3.77 4.43
CA LEU A 99 -8.10 -2.40 3.95
C LEU A 99 -8.49 -2.40 2.47
N ARG A 100 -9.43 -1.53 2.08
CA ARG A 100 -10.08 -1.57 0.76
C ARG A 100 -10.14 -0.19 0.13
N PHE A 101 -9.83 -0.13 -1.16
CA PHE A 101 -9.88 1.05 -2.01
C PHE A 101 -10.80 0.75 -3.18
N TYR A 102 -11.86 1.53 -3.35
CA TYR A 102 -12.90 1.27 -4.36
C TYR A 102 -12.69 2.14 -5.60
N THR A 103 -12.85 1.55 -6.77
CA THR A 103 -12.78 2.28 -8.04
C THR A 103 -14.05 3.10 -8.27
N ASN A 104 -13.93 4.13 -9.12
CA ASN A 104 -15.03 4.99 -9.56
C ASN A 104 -15.77 4.45 -10.80
N GLU A 105 -15.31 3.33 -11.35
CA GLU A 105 -15.89 2.74 -12.56
C GLU A 105 -17.12 1.85 -12.26
N LYS A 106 -17.83 1.42 -13.31
CA LYS A 106 -18.91 0.43 -13.21
C LYS A 106 -18.64 -0.73 -14.18
N PRO A 107 -18.64 -2.00 -13.73
CA PRO A 107 -18.82 -2.44 -12.34
C PRO A 107 -17.63 -2.03 -11.46
N ARG A 108 -17.89 -1.75 -10.18
CA ARG A 108 -16.86 -1.33 -9.23
C ARG A 108 -15.88 -2.47 -8.96
N ARG A 109 -14.60 -2.13 -8.93
CA ARG A 109 -13.50 -2.99 -8.52
C ARG A 109 -12.90 -2.48 -7.22
N VAL A 110 -12.16 -3.36 -6.55
CA VAL A 110 -11.62 -3.10 -5.22
C VAL A 110 -10.17 -3.57 -5.17
N LEU A 111 -9.26 -2.64 -4.89
CA LEU A 111 -7.92 -2.99 -4.41
C LEU A 111 -8.03 -3.28 -2.91
N SER A 112 -7.55 -4.45 -2.49
CA SER A 112 -7.64 -4.89 -1.10
C SER A 112 -6.28 -5.33 -0.58
N PHE A 113 -5.92 -4.89 0.62
CA PHE A 113 -4.91 -5.56 1.44
C PHE A 113 -5.58 -6.72 2.18
N VAL A 114 -5.20 -7.94 1.82
CA VAL A 114 -5.75 -9.17 2.37
C VAL A 114 -4.73 -9.78 3.31
N ASP A 115 -5.14 -10.13 4.53
CA ASP A 115 -4.25 -10.79 5.49
C ASP A 115 -5.01 -11.71 6.45
N THR A 116 -4.99 -13.01 6.17
CA THR A 116 -5.73 -14.01 6.96
C THR A 116 -5.27 -14.11 8.41
N ARG A 117 -3.96 -13.95 8.66
CA ARG A 117 -3.34 -14.10 9.99
C ARG A 117 -3.26 -12.80 10.77
N ARG A 118 -3.54 -11.65 10.13
CA ARG A 118 -3.57 -10.31 10.75
C ARG A 118 -2.26 -9.91 11.43
N PHE A 119 -1.14 -10.38 10.89
CA PHE A 119 0.20 -9.98 11.33
C PHE A 119 0.77 -8.84 10.49
N GLY A 120 0.15 -8.58 9.34
CA GLY A 120 0.41 -7.41 8.54
C GLY A 120 -0.04 -6.14 9.26
N SER A 121 0.69 -5.07 9.01
CA SER A 121 0.40 -3.75 9.56
C SER A 121 0.48 -2.67 8.50
N TRP A 122 -0.18 -1.54 8.75
CA TRP A 122 -0.01 -0.34 7.94
C TRP A 122 0.03 0.93 8.78
N GLN A 123 0.64 1.97 8.22
CA GLN A 123 0.82 3.28 8.85
C GLN A 123 0.39 4.37 7.85
N PRO A 124 -0.77 5.02 8.08
CA PRO A 124 -1.18 6.19 7.31
C PRO A 124 -0.26 7.38 7.60
N ASN A 125 0.02 8.19 6.58
CA ASN A 125 1.04 9.26 6.61
C ASN A 125 2.41 8.74 7.10
N GLY A 126 2.69 7.46 6.86
CA GLY A 126 3.90 6.80 7.33
C GLY A 126 5.09 7.07 6.43
N THR A 127 6.27 7.02 7.03
CA THR A 127 7.55 6.93 6.31
C THR A 127 8.08 5.50 6.40
N TRP A 128 9.12 5.19 5.63
CA TRP A 128 9.88 3.95 5.82
C TRP A 128 10.39 3.85 7.26
N GLN A 129 10.49 2.65 7.81
CA GLN A 129 10.97 2.49 9.19
C GLN A 129 12.37 3.11 9.35
N PRO A 130 12.56 4.02 10.33
CA PRO A 130 13.83 4.72 10.49
C PRO A 130 14.97 3.76 10.86
N ASN A 131 14.65 2.68 11.58
CA ASN A 131 15.63 1.68 12.02
C ASN A 131 15.89 0.58 10.98
N ARG A 132 15.45 0.75 9.73
CA ARG A 132 15.77 -0.16 8.62
C ARG A 132 16.83 0.45 7.72
N GLY A 133 17.89 -0.32 7.50
CA GLY A 133 18.94 0.02 6.55
C GLY A 133 18.43 0.11 5.10
N PRO A 134 19.31 0.50 4.17
CA PRO A 134 18.97 0.67 2.76
C PRO A 134 18.47 -0.64 2.13
N CYS A 135 17.59 -0.52 1.14
CA CYS A 135 17.10 -1.66 0.37
C CYS A 135 18.23 -2.30 -0.44
N ILE A 136 18.51 -3.59 -0.20
CA ILE A 136 19.55 -4.32 -0.95
C ILE A 136 19.33 -4.34 -2.48
N MET A 137 18.08 -4.25 -2.94
CA MET A 137 17.76 -4.29 -4.39
C MET A 137 17.91 -2.93 -5.08
N PHE A 138 17.63 -1.82 -4.38
CA PHE A 138 17.51 -0.49 -5.00
C PHE A 138 18.50 0.54 -4.44
N GLU A 139 19.15 0.23 -3.32
CA GLU A 139 20.11 1.09 -2.62
C GLU A 139 21.39 0.28 -2.31
N TYR A 140 21.81 -0.62 -3.22
CA TYR A 140 22.90 -1.59 -2.98
C TYR A 140 24.20 -0.94 -2.51
N LEU A 141 24.63 0.16 -3.12
CA LEU A 141 25.85 0.85 -2.71
C LEU A 141 25.71 1.36 -1.27
N SER A 142 24.64 2.07 -0.94
CA SER A 142 24.38 2.55 0.42
C SER A 142 24.29 1.39 1.42
N PHE A 143 23.63 0.28 1.04
CA PHE A 143 23.55 -0.93 1.85
C PHE A 143 24.95 -1.52 2.15
N ARG A 144 25.80 -1.62 1.13
CA ARG A 144 27.17 -2.16 1.24
C ARG A 144 28.09 -1.27 2.07
N TRP A 145 28.05 0.05 1.86
CA TRP A 145 28.94 0.99 2.55
C TRP A 145 28.55 1.19 4.03
N LEU A 146 27.27 1.06 4.36
CA LEU A 146 26.82 1.03 5.75
C LEU A 146 27.29 -0.19 6.52
N GLN A 147 27.78 -1.24 5.86
CA GLN A 147 28.34 -2.40 6.56
C GLN A 147 29.81 -2.19 6.92
N ILE A 148 30.57 -1.54 6.03
CA ILE A 148 32.02 -1.29 6.20
C ILE A 148 32.31 -0.26 7.29
N LEU A 149 31.38 0.66 7.59
CA LEU A 149 31.57 1.67 8.65
C LEU A 149 31.37 1.13 10.08
N TRP A 150 30.92 -0.12 10.22
CA TRP A 150 30.67 -0.77 11.52
C TRP A 150 31.51 -2.04 11.73
N ASP A 151 32.38 -2.37 10.77
CA ASP A 151 33.40 -3.43 10.85
C ASP A 151 34.78 -2.78 11.08
#